data_AF-T0Z5U5-F1
#
_entry.id   AF-T0Z5U5-F1
#
_cell.length_a   1.000
_cell.length_b   1.000
_cell.length_c   1.000
_cell.angle_alpha   90.00
_cell.angle_beta   90.00
_cell.angle_gamma   90.00
#
_symmetry.space_group_name_H-M   'P 1'
#
loop_
_entity.id
_entity.type
_entity.pdbx_description
1 polymer ?
#
loop_
_entity_poly.entity_id
_entity_poly.type
_entity_poly.pdbx_seq_one_letter_code
_entity_poly.pdbx_strand_id
1 'polypeptide(L)'
;PAMGYLAALPLLGLIAGERPGSRAPVWIVRGAWLGILLSLLVTFQLFFRPIILPARLPLWVDITNDLFGFRRLAWRIRAEMARHPELITTPFFFAAQHFNTADELAFYLGRPYHTICLSQGVTQFDFWTDPHRMIGSNGLFVSTDKYRVDPSVYYPRGTFDRVIPLSPLVILRRGRPARIFYLYWLIGLRRVPFRPQH
;
A
#
# COMPACT_ATOMS: atom_id res chain seq x y z
N PRO A 1 -9.07 3.13 -7.95
CA PRO A 1 -10.51 3.28 -8.28
C PRO A 1 -10.84 4.38 -9.32
N ALA A 2 -10.14 5.52 -9.35
CA ALA A 2 -10.54 6.67 -10.18
C ALA A 2 -10.35 6.50 -11.72
N MET A 3 -9.35 5.74 -12.19
CA MET A 3 -9.06 5.66 -13.63
C MET A 3 -10.11 4.88 -14.45
N GLY A 4 -10.84 3.94 -13.83
CA GLY A 4 -11.91 3.19 -14.53
C GLY A 4 -13.08 4.08 -14.95
N TYR A 5 -13.40 5.11 -14.16
CA TYR A 5 -14.50 6.03 -14.45
C TYR A 5 -14.20 6.98 -15.62
N LEU A 6 -12.92 7.32 -15.82
CA LEU A 6 -12.50 8.15 -16.96
C LEU A 6 -12.67 7.42 -18.31
N ALA A 7 -12.59 6.08 -18.32
CA ALA A 7 -12.91 5.28 -19.50
C ALA A 7 -14.43 5.06 -19.67
N ALA A 8 -15.21 5.08 -18.59
CA ALA A 8 -16.65 4.92 -18.63
C ALA A 8 -17.37 6.15 -19.23
N LEU A 9 -16.88 7.37 -19.00
CA LEU A 9 -17.47 8.60 -19.53
C LEU A 9 -17.55 8.67 -21.07
N PRO A 10 -16.50 8.36 -21.85
CA PRO A 10 -16.61 8.30 -23.30
C PRO A 10 -17.50 7.14 -23.78
N LEU A 11 -17.55 6.02 -23.04
CA LEU A 11 -18.42 4.89 -23.36
C LEU A 11 -19.90 5.24 -23.17
N LEU A 12 -20.23 5.90 -22.05
CA LEU A 12 -21.57 6.42 -21.77
C LEU A 12 -21.96 7.54 -22.74
N GLY A 13 -20.99 8.37 -23.16
CA GLY A 13 -21.21 9.39 -24.20
C GLY A 13 -21.51 8.79 -25.58
N LEU A 14 -20.92 7.64 -25.92
CA LEU A 14 -21.24 6.89 -27.13
C LEU A 14 -22.64 6.26 -27.04
N ILE A 15 -22.97 5.61 -25.92
CA ILE A 15 -24.28 4.98 -25.69
C ILE A 15 -25.41 6.02 -25.68
N ALA A 16 -25.21 7.18 -25.04
CA ALA A 16 -26.21 8.25 -24.99
C ALA A 16 -26.34 9.02 -26.32
N GLY A 17 -25.34 8.93 -27.20
CA GLY A 17 -25.31 9.57 -28.52
C GLY A 17 -26.01 8.78 -29.62
N GLU A 18 -26.37 7.52 -29.39
CA GLU A 18 -27.12 6.70 -30.33
C GLU A 18 -28.63 7.04 -30.30
N ARG A 19 -29.00 8.18 -30.90
CA ARG A 19 -30.34 8.30 -31.49
C ARG A 19 -30.30 7.76 -32.91
N PRO A 20 -31.20 6.84 -33.29
CA PRO A 20 -31.24 6.32 -34.66
C PRO A 20 -31.40 7.47 -35.66
N GLY A 21 -30.38 7.68 -36.50
CA GLY A 21 -30.36 8.71 -37.54
C GLY A 21 -29.52 9.97 -37.26
N SER A 22 -29.05 10.21 -36.04
CA SER A 22 -28.15 11.35 -35.76
C SER A 22 -26.68 10.92 -35.77
N ARG A 23 -25.86 11.59 -36.59
CA ARG A 23 -24.39 11.42 -36.52
C ARG A 23 -23.90 11.91 -35.16
N ALA A 24 -23.10 11.08 -34.47
CA ALA A 24 -22.47 11.48 -33.22
C ALA A 24 -21.68 12.79 -33.43
N PRO A 25 -21.78 13.78 -32.51
CA PRO A 25 -20.98 14.98 -32.56
C PRO A 25 -19.49 14.64 -32.65
N VAL A 26 -18.76 15.33 -33.55
CA VAL A 26 -17.32 15.09 -33.81
C VAL A 26 -16.48 15.15 -32.52
N TRP A 27 -16.86 15.96 -31.54
CA TRP A 27 -16.16 16.06 -30.26
C TRP A 27 -16.28 14.80 -29.39
N ILE A 28 -17.39 14.06 -29.45
CA ILE A 28 -17.57 12.79 -28.72
C ILE A 28 -16.62 11.74 -29.29
N VAL A 29 -16.58 11.62 -30.61
CA VAL A 29 -15.68 10.69 -31.31
C VAL A 29 -14.22 11.02 -31.01
N ARG A 30 -13.84 12.31 -31.06
CA ARG A 30 -12.49 12.76 -30.69
C ARG A 30 -12.15 12.46 -29.23
N GLY A 31 -13.09 12.65 -28.31
CA GLY A 31 -12.93 12.33 -26.89
C GLY A 31 -12.71 10.84 -26.64
N ALA A 32 -13.49 9.98 -27.31
CA ALA A 32 -13.34 8.54 -27.24
C ALA A 32 -11.96 8.09 -27.77
N TRP A 33 -11.54 8.59 -28.94
CA TRP A 33 -10.20 8.31 -29.48
C TRP A 33 -9.08 8.77 -28.57
N LEU A 34 -9.19 9.96 -27.97
CA LEU A 34 -8.21 10.43 -26.98
C LEU A 34 -8.15 9.49 -25.76
N GLY A 35 -9.31 9.05 -25.26
CA GLY A 35 -9.39 8.09 -24.16
C GLY A 35 -8.73 6.74 -24.47
N ILE A 36 -8.99 6.19 -25.67
CA ILE A 36 -8.33 4.96 -26.16
C ILE A 36 -6.82 5.17 -26.25
N LEU A 37 -6.37 6.26 -26.88
CA LEU A 37 -4.95 6.57 -27.04
C LEU A 37 -4.24 6.70 -25.68
N LEU A 38 -4.82 7.42 -24.72
CA LEU A 38 -4.26 7.56 -23.38
C LEU A 38 -4.23 6.21 -22.64
N SER A 39 -5.25 5.38 -22.79
CA SER A 39 -5.30 4.04 -22.19
C SER A 39 -4.22 3.12 -22.76
N LEU A 40 -4.02 3.14 -24.08
CA LEU A 40 -2.95 2.42 -24.75
C LEU A 40 -1.58 2.94 -24.32
N LEU A 41 -1.40 4.25 -24.21
CA LEU A 41 -0.15 4.86 -23.75
C LEU A 41 0.18 4.43 -22.30
N VAL A 42 -0.79 4.46 -21.40
CA VAL A 42 -0.62 4.02 -20.00
C VAL A 42 -0.31 2.52 -19.95
N THR A 43 -1.02 1.71 -20.72
CA THR A 43 -0.78 0.26 -20.81
C THR A 43 0.62 -0.02 -21.34
N PHE A 44 1.01 0.64 -22.43
CA PHE A 44 2.35 0.55 -23.00
C PHE A 44 3.42 1.00 -22.00
N GLN A 45 3.19 2.09 -21.27
CA GLN A 45 4.08 2.54 -20.21
C GLN A 45 4.19 1.52 -19.06
N LEU A 46 3.10 0.85 -18.67
CA LEU A 46 3.10 -0.16 -17.62
C LEU A 46 3.90 -1.41 -17.99
N PHE A 47 3.73 -1.91 -19.22
CA PHE A 47 4.38 -3.13 -19.70
C PHE A 47 5.82 -2.90 -20.18
N PHE A 48 6.04 -1.88 -21.00
CA PHE A 48 7.32 -1.64 -21.67
C PHE A 48 8.20 -0.64 -20.92
N ARG A 49 7.60 0.33 -20.21
CA ARG A 49 8.29 1.45 -19.53
C ARG A 49 9.29 2.19 -20.43
N PRO A 50 8.90 2.64 -21.64
CA PRO A 50 9.74 3.49 -22.46
C PRO A 50 10.17 4.77 -21.73
N ILE A 51 9.30 5.32 -20.87
CA ILE A 51 9.63 6.50 -20.07
C ILE A 51 10.40 6.03 -18.84
N ILE A 52 11.72 6.13 -18.91
CA ILE A 52 12.62 5.97 -17.77
C ILE A 52 12.64 7.30 -17.02
N LEU A 53 12.09 7.32 -15.82
CA LEU A 53 12.22 8.48 -14.94
C LEU A 53 13.70 8.76 -14.64
N PRO A 54 14.13 10.04 -14.64
CA PRO A 54 15.49 10.41 -14.26
C PRO A 54 15.90 9.79 -12.93
N ALA A 55 17.14 9.32 -12.82
CA ALA A 55 17.66 8.68 -11.60
C ALA A 55 17.63 9.58 -10.35
N ARG A 56 17.50 10.90 -10.54
CA ARG A 56 17.39 11.89 -9.46
C ARG A 56 15.98 11.99 -8.86
N LEU A 57 14.97 11.42 -9.51
CA LEU A 57 13.62 11.43 -8.95
C LEU A 57 13.51 10.40 -7.81
N PRO A 58 12.84 10.75 -6.70
CA PRO A 58 12.56 9.79 -5.65
C PRO A 58 11.80 8.58 -6.18
N LEU A 59 12.13 7.38 -5.68
CA LEU A 59 11.53 6.12 -6.12
C LEU A 59 10.00 6.10 -5.99
N TRP A 60 9.47 6.80 -5.00
CA TRP A 60 8.04 6.88 -4.70
C TRP A 60 7.22 7.71 -5.71
N VAL A 61 7.87 8.46 -6.61
CA VAL A 61 7.20 9.21 -7.68
C VAL A 61 6.68 8.28 -8.78
N ASP A 62 7.31 7.11 -8.96
CA ASP A 62 6.85 6.10 -9.91
C ASP A 62 5.63 5.34 -9.36
N ILE A 63 4.43 5.84 -9.65
CA ILE A 63 3.16 5.21 -9.26
C ILE A 63 3.03 3.77 -9.78
N THR A 64 3.78 3.38 -10.82
CA THR A 64 3.74 2.02 -11.34
C THR A 64 4.52 1.03 -10.46
N ASN A 65 5.22 1.52 -9.43
CA ASN A 65 5.84 0.73 -8.38
C ASN A 65 4.98 0.64 -7.11
N ASP A 66 3.81 1.29 -7.05
CA ASP A 66 3.04 1.40 -5.80
C ASP A 66 2.58 0.05 -5.23
N LEU A 67 2.39 -0.97 -6.08
CA LEU A 67 2.02 -2.34 -5.67
C LEU A 67 3.18 -3.34 -5.77
N PHE A 68 4.36 -2.88 -6.17
CA PHE A 68 5.49 -3.76 -6.45
C PHE A 68 6.19 -4.20 -5.16
N GLY A 69 6.59 -5.47 -5.10
CA GLY A 69 7.49 -6.00 -4.06
C GLY A 69 6.83 -6.59 -2.81
N PHE A 70 5.52 -6.43 -2.60
CA PHE A 70 4.84 -6.92 -1.39
C PHE A 70 4.88 -8.44 -1.22
N ARG A 71 4.83 -9.23 -2.31
CA ARG A 71 5.05 -10.68 -2.23
C ARG A 71 6.42 -11.04 -1.64
N ARG A 72 7.47 -10.35 -2.07
CA ARG A 72 8.84 -10.55 -1.56
C ARG A 72 8.96 -10.07 -0.10
N LEU A 73 8.30 -8.98 0.24
CA LEU A 73 8.18 -8.51 1.62
C LEU A 73 7.53 -9.56 2.52
N ALA A 74 6.41 -10.15 2.11
CA ALA A 74 5.73 -11.19 2.90
C ALA A 74 6.64 -12.41 3.11
N TRP A 75 7.43 -12.80 2.11
CA TRP A 75 8.43 -13.86 2.25
C TRP A 75 9.54 -13.47 3.24
N ARG A 76 10.03 -12.23 3.15
CA ARG A 76 11.02 -11.69 4.09
C ARG A 76 10.49 -11.71 5.52
N ILE A 77 9.26 -11.25 5.75
CA ILE A 77 8.60 -11.25 7.05
C ILE A 77 8.47 -12.68 7.60
N ARG A 78 7.99 -13.63 6.80
CA ARG A 78 7.89 -15.04 7.22
C ARG A 78 9.25 -15.63 7.60
N ALA A 79 10.30 -15.31 6.83
CA ALA A 79 11.65 -15.74 7.15
C ALA A 79 12.19 -15.10 8.43
N GLU A 80 11.89 -13.82 8.70
CA GLU A 80 12.23 -13.17 9.97
C GLU A 80 11.49 -13.80 11.16
N MET A 81 10.19 -14.06 11.03
CA MET A 81 9.41 -14.74 12.07
C MET A 81 9.94 -16.14 12.36
N ALA A 82 10.37 -16.88 11.33
CA ALA A 82 10.95 -18.22 11.50
C ALA A 82 12.31 -18.20 12.22
N ARG A 83 13.08 -17.11 12.12
CA ARG A 83 14.36 -16.94 12.82
C ARG A 83 14.19 -16.53 14.28
N HIS A 84 13.06 -15.90 14.61
CA HIS A 84 12.78 -15.34 15.93
C HIS A 84 11.45 -15.85 16.50
N PRO A 85 11.27 -17.17 16.66
CA PRO A 85 10.04 -17.73 17.21
C PRO A 85 9.72 -17.21 18.62
N GLU A 86 10.73 -16.84 19.41
CA GLU A 86 10.61 -16.27 20.75
C GLU A 86 9.91 -14.89 20.78
N LEU A 87 9.90 -14.18 19.65
CA LEU A 87 9.24 -12.88 19.53
C LEU A 87 7.77 -13.00 19.08
N ILE A 88 7.32 -14.20 18.70
CA ILE A 88 5.97 -14.43 18.19
C ILE A 88 5.02 -14.75 19.34
N THR A 89 4.16 -13.79 19.69
CA THR A 89 3.13 -13.95 20.72
C THR A 89 1.80 -14.43 20.14
N THR A 90 0.86 -14.82 21.00
CA THR A 90 -0.54 -15.03 20.61
C THR A 90 -1.43 -14.05 21.39
N PRO A 91 -2.06 -13.07 20.72
CA PRO A 91 -1.98 -12.81 19.29
C PRO A 91 -0.64 -12.21 18.84
N PHE A 92 -0.36 -12.27 17.54
CA PHE A 92 0.71 -11.53 16.86
C PHE A 92 0.06 -10.64 15.80
N PHE A 93 0.58 -9.43 15.60
CA PHE A 93 0.02 -8.49 14.63
C PHE A 93 1.04 -7.98 13.60
N PHE A 94 0.53 -7.63 12.42
CA PHE A 94 1.24 -6.87 11.40
C PHE A 94 0.69 -5.45 11.39
N ALA A 95 1.57 -4.46 11.29
CA ALA A 95 1.16 -3.07 11.32
C ALA A 95 1.80 -2.26 10.20
N ALA A 96 1.08 -1.25 9.75
CA ALA A 96 1.62 -0.13 8.99
C ALA A 96 0.94 1.16 9.44
N GLN A 97 1.58 2.30 9.20
CA GLN A 97 0.97 3.61 9.47
C GLN A 97 -0.01 4.01 8.36
N HIS A 98 0.22 3.58 7.13
CA HIS A 98 -0.59 3.97 5.97
C HIS A 98 -1.49 2.82 5.52
N PHE A 99 -2.77 3.11 5.25
CA PHE A 99 -3.80 2.09 5.00
C PHE A 99 -3.47 1.18 3.80
N ASN A 100 -3.02 1.73 2.67
CA ASN A 100 -2.61 0.92 1.51
C ASN A 100 -1.51 -0.09 1.87
N THR A 101 -0.55 0.27 2.71
CA THR A 101 0.52 -0.65 3.13
C THR A 101 -0.05 -1.75 4.02
N ALA A 102 -0.98 -1.42 4.93
CA ALA A 102 -1.66 -2.41 5.76
C ALA A 102 -2.50 -3.39 4.91
N ASP A 103 -3.20 -2.91 3.89
CA ASP A 103 -3.99 -3.74 2.98
C ASP A 103 -3.14 -4.75 2.21
N GLU A 104 -2.04 -4.27 1.65
CA GLU A 104 -1.10 -5.13 0.93
C GLU A 104 -0.44 -6.16 1.87
N LEU A 105 -0.14 -5.79 3.12
CA LEU A 105 0.33 -6.74 4.14
C LEU A 105 -0.71 -7.81 4.44
N ALA A 106 -1.95 -7.41 4.72
CA ALA A 106 -3.06 -8.31 5.01
C ALA A 106 -3.25 -9.34 3.90
N PHE A 107 -3.25 -8.87 2.65
CA PHE A 107 -3.40 -9.68 1.45
C PHE A 107 -2.22 -10.66 1.27
N TYR A 108 -0.98 -10.17 1.18
CA TYR A 108 0.16 -11.03 0.86
C TYR A 108 0.62 -11.94 2.01
N LEU A 109 0.33 -11.57 3.26
CA LEU A 109 0.56 -12.46 4.40
C LEU A 109 -0.57 -13.48 4.57
N GLY A 110 -1.76 -13.24 4.00
CA GLY A 110 -2.95 -14.06 4.23
C GLY A 110 -3.44 -13.96 5.66
N ARG A 111 -3.35 -12.76 6.26
CA ARG A 111 -3.59 -12.51 7.70
C ARG A 111 -4.41 -11.23 7.92
N PRO A 112 -5.61 -11.10 7.33
CA PRO A 112 -6.41 -9.88 7.42
C PRO A 112 -6.80 -9.52 8.86
N TYR A 113 -7.21 -10.50 9.68
CA TYR A 113 -7.61 -10.31 11.08
C TYR A 113 -6.47 -10.12 12.08
N HIS A 114 -5.23 -10.12 11.58
CA HIS A 114 -4.01 -9.86 12.37
C HIS A 114 -3.26 -8.65 11.83
N THR A 115 -3.84 -7.91 10.88
CA THR A 115 -3.20 -6.73 10.31
C THR A 115 -3.96 -5.49 10.76
N ILE A 116 -3.25 -4.48 11.26
CA ILE A 116 -3.82 -3.24 11.78
C ILE A 116 -3.18 -2.02 11.12
N CYS A 117 -3.94 -0.93 11.01
CA CYS A 117 -3.42 0.36 10.55
C CYS A 117 -3.25 1.30 11.76
N LEU A 118 -2.00 1.59 12.12
CA LEU A 118 -1.66 2.47 13.24
C LEU A 118 -1.52 3.94 12.77
N SER A 119 -2.56 4.47 12.15
CA SER A 119 -2.66 5.88 11.72
C SER A 119 -3.23 6.78 12.83
N GLN A 120 -3.03 8.10 12.70
CA GLN A 120 -3.67 9.09 13.59
C GLN A 120 -5.20 9.18 13.41
N GLY A 121 -5.72 8.84 12.23
CA GLY A 121 -7.15 8.83 11.93
C GLY A 121 -7.76 7.43 11.96
N VAL A 122 -9.09 7.41 12.01
CA VAL A 122 -9.89 6.19 11.78
C VAL A 122 -9.80 5.76 10.32
N THR A 123 -9.62 4.46 10.11
CA THR A 123 -9.48 3.81 8.81
C THR A 123 -10.39 2.60 8.74
N GLN A 124 -10.52 2.00 7.55
CA GLN A 124 -11.31 0.79 7.35
C GLN A 124 -10.81 -0.40 8.19
N PHE A 125 -9.50 -0.45 8.48
CA PHE A 125 -8.89 -1.51 9.28
C PHE A 125 -9.44 -1.58 10.70
N ASP A 126 -9.85 -0.45 11.26
CA ASP A 126 -10.31 -0.37 12.64
C ASP A 126 -11.70 -0.98 12.84
N PHE A 127 -12.44 -1.13 11.74
CA PHE A 127 -13.73 -1.81 11.73
C PHE A 127 -13.56 -3.31 11.44
N TRP A 128 -12.44 -3.73 10.84
CA TRP A 128 -12.17 -5.14 10.51
C TRP A 128 -11.42 -5.88 11.63
N THR A 129 -10.46 -5.20 12.25
CA THR A 129 -9.62 -5.74 13.32
C THR A 129 -9.51 -4.68 14.41
N ASP A 130 -10.18 -4.92 15.53
CA ASP A 130 -10.06 -4.05 16.70
C ASP A 130 -8.61 -4.06 17.23
N PRO A 131 -7.87 -2.95 17.11
CA PRO A 131 -6.46 -2.89 17.51
C PRO A 131 -6.28 -3.03 19.03
N HIS A 132 -7.32 -2.79 19.84
CA HIS A 132 -7.24 -2.95 21.30
C HIS A 132 -7.05 -4.42 21.70
N ARG A 133 -7.49 -5.37 20.87
CA ARG A 133 -7.26 -6.80 21.08
C ARG A 133 -5.78 -7.22 20.95
N MET A 134 -4.94 -6.35 20.40
CA MET A 134 -3.51 -6.59 20.23
C MET A 134 -2.67 -6.03 21.39
N ILE A 135 -3.29 -5.39 22.40
CA ILE A 135 -2.57 -4.91 23.58
C ILE A 135 -1.91 -6.11 24.30
N GLY A 136 -0.66 -5.92 24.74
CA GLY A 136 0.20 -6.93 25.33
C GLY A 136 0.94 -7.79 24.30
N SER A 137 0.60 -7.69 23.01
CA SER A 137 1.18 -8.52 21.96
C SER A 137 2.39 -7.89 21.31
N ASN A 138 3.22 -8.74 20.70
CA ASN A 138 4.26 -8.33 19.77
C ASN A 138 3.69 -8.24 18.35
N GLY A 139 4.39 -7.48 17.52
CA GLY A 139 4.06 -7.37 16.11
C GLY A 139 5.24 -6.98 15.24
N LEU A 140 4.98 -6.86 13.94
CA LEU A 140 5.94 -6.38 12.96
C LEU A 140 5.34 -5.18 12.21
N PHE A 141 6.04 -4.06 12.26
CA PHE A 141 5.67 -2.84 11.56
C PHE A 141 6.43 -2.70 10.26
N VAL A 142 5.72 -2.26 9.21
CA VAL A 142 6.31 -1.94 7.91
C VAL A 142 6.00 -0.50 7.53
N SER A 143 7.04 0.22 7.13
CA SER A 143 6.93 1.46 6.37
C SER A 143 7.61 1.35 5.01
N THR A 144 7.32 2.28 4.12
CA THR A 144 7.87 2.34 2.76
C THR A 144 8.71 3.59 2.59
N ASP A 145 9.50 3.66 1.52
CA ASP A 145 10.17 4.88 1.08
C ASP A 145 9.21 6.04 0.75
N LYS A 146 7.99 5.74 0.29
CA LYS A 146 6.92 6.72 0.06
C LYS A 146 6.32 7.27 1.36
N TYR A 147 6.06 6.38 2.32
CA TYR A 147 5.46 6.69 3.62
C TYR A 147 6.42 6.31 4.73
N ARG A 148 7.57 6.98 4.76
CA ARG A 148 8.66 6.62 5.67
C ARG A 148 8.31 7.06 7.08
N VAL A 149 8.11 6.08 7.95
CA VAL A 149 7.79 6.27 9.36
C VAL A 149 8.68 5.35 10.18
N ASP A 150 9.36 5.93 11.15
CA ASP A 150 10.04 5.19 12.21
C ASP A 150 9.11 5.12 13.43
N PRO A 151 8.61 3.94 13.82
CA PRO A 151 7.67 3.82 14.92
C PRO A 151 8.25 4.22 16.28
N SER A 152 9.58 4.21 16.45
CA SER A 152 10.23 4.64 17.70
C SER A 152 10.16 6.14 17.95
N VAL A 153 10.03 6.93 16.88
CA VAL A 153 9.96 8.40 16.91
C VAL A 153 8.53 8.89 16.70
N TYR A 154 7.79 8.24 15.81
CA TYR A 154 6.47 8.70 15.39
C TYR A 154 5.38 8.48 16.44
N TYR A 155 5.42 7.35 17.16
CA TYR A 155 4.42 7.04 18.17
C TYR A 155 4.81 7.62 19.53
N PRO A 156 3.82 8.06 20.34
CA PRO A 156 4.09 8.54 21.70
C PRO A 156 4.90 7.54 22.52
N ARG A 157 5.79 8.05 23.40
CA ARG A 157 6.57 7.19 24.31
C ARG A 157 5.65 6.26 25.12
N GLY A 158 6.10 5.05 25.37
CA GLY A 158 5.33 4.01 26.05
C GLY A 158 4.20 3.39 25.22
N THR A 159 4.12 3.66 23.90
CA THR A 159 3.24 2.89 23.00
C THR A 159 3.70 1.44 22.88
N PHE A 160 5.01 1.23 22.82
CA PHE A 160 5.65 -0.09 22.79
C PHE A 160 6.69 -0.17 23.89
N ASP A 161 6.94 -1.37 24.42
CA ASP A 161 8.06 -1.61 25.34
C ASP A 161 9.40 -1.40 24.64
N ARG A 162 9.50 -1.90 23.41
CA ARG A 162 10.72 -1.77 22.60
C ARG A 162 10.37 -1.80 21.12
N VAL A 163 11.11 -1.01 20.35
CA VAL A 163 11.08 -1.04 18.90
C VAL A 163 12.47 -1.48 18.43
N ILE A 164 12.55 -2.52 17.61
CA ILE A 164 13.83 -3.05 17.10
C ILE A 164 13.84 -2.90 15.58
N PRO A 165 14.66 -2.01 15.00
CA PRO A 165 14.77 -1.88 13.56
C PRO A 165 15.42 -3.13 12.95
N LEU A 166 14.90 -3.59 11.82
CA LEU A 166 15.52 -4.63 11.00
C LEU A 166 16.20 -4.02 9.77
N SER A 167 17.07 -4.80 9.13
CA SER A 167 17.66 -4.40 7.85
C SER A 167 16.57 -4.13 6.80
N PRO A 168 16.60 -2.95 6.13
CA PRO A 168 15.63 -2.62 5.09
C PRO A 168 15.65 -3.62 3.95
N LEU A 169 14.47 -3.91 3.38
CA LEU A 169 14.34 -4.72 2.18
C LEU A 169 14.30 -3.81 0.95
N VAL A 170 15.40 -3.82 0.18
CA VAL A 170 15.47 -3.12 -1.11
C VAL A 170 14.93 -4.04 -2.20
N ILE A 171 13.84 -3.61 -2.84
CA ILE A 171 13.26 -4.31 -3.98
C ILE A 171 13.84 -3.76 -5.26
N LEU A 172 14.53 -4.63 -6.00
CA LEU A 172 15.05 -4.31 -7.32
C LEU A 172 14.06 -4.72 -8.43
N ARG A 173 13.97 -3.88 -9.46
CA ARG A 173 13.28 -4.17 -10.73
C ARG A 173 14.23 -3.81 -11.87
N ARG A 174 14.60 -4.80 -12.70
CA ARG A 174 15.60 -4.65 -13.79
C ARG A 174 16.93 -4.03 -13.30
N GLY A 175 17.43 -4.52 -12.16
CA GLY A 175 18.71 -4.06 -11.58
C GLY A 175 18.67 -2.70 -10.87
N ARG A 176 17.54 -1.98 -10.87
CA ARG A 176 17.40 -0.68 -10.19
C ARG A 176 16.50 -0.78 -8.97
N PRO A 177 16.76 -0.01 -7.89
CA PRO A 177 15.82 0.12 -6.79
C PRO A 177 14.47 0.61 -7.30
N ALA A 178 13.42 -0.11 -6.92
CA ALA A 178 12.03 0.24 -7.25
C ALA A 178 11.23 0.63 -6.00
N ARG A 179 11.63 0.08 -4.84
CA ARG A 179 11.02 0.35 -3.54
C ARG A 179 11.94 -0.08 -2.41
N ILE A 180 11.83 0.60 -1.28
CA ILE A 180 12.46 0.19 -0.03
C ILE A 180 11.36 -0.03 1.02
N PHE A 181 11.40 -1.18 1.69
CA PHE A 181 10.61 -1.44 2.88
C PHE A 181 11.48 -1.34 4.12
N TYR A 182 11.00 -0.64 5.14
CA TYR A 182 11.62 -0.58 6.46
C TYR A 182 10.78 -1.43 7.41
N LEU A 183 11.43 -2.34 8.12
CA LEU A 183 10.77 -3.30 8.99
C LEU A 183 11.22 -3.06 10.43
N TYR A 184 10.30 -3.22 11.37
CA TYR A 184 10.57 -3.03 12.80
C TYR A 184 9.82 -4.10 13.59
N TRP A 185 10.50 -4.74 14.54
CA TRP A 185 9.79 -5.47 15.59
C TRP A 185 9.18 -4.46 16.55
N LEU A 186 7.91 -4.68 16.87
CA LEU A 186 7.17 -3.97 17.89
C LEU A 186 6.99 -4.92 19.07
N ILE A 187 7.67 -4.64 20.19
CA ILE A 187 7.63 -5.49 21.38
C ILE A 187 6.66 -4.87 22.38
N GLY A 188 5.69 -5.66 22.84
CA GLY A 188 4.74 -5.30 23.89
C GLY A 188 3.94 -4.03 23.59
N LEU A 189 2.91 -4.12 22.73
CA LEU A 189 1.98 -3.01 22.49
C LEU A 189 1.24 -2.66 23.79
N ARG A 190 1.47 -1.48 24.35
CA ARG A 190 0.86 -1.06 25.63
C ARG A 190 -0.45 -0.31 25.45
N ARG A 191 -0.58 0.44 24.36
CA ARG A 191 -1.76 1.23 24.03
C ARG A 191 -1.88 1.39 22.52
N VAL A 192 -3.11 1.45 22.02
CA VAL A 192 -3.34 1.85 20.64
C VAL A 192 -3.06 3.36 20.53
N PRO A 193 -2.10 3.80 19.70
CA PRO A 193 -1.78 5.21 19.58
C PRO A 193 -2.96 5.97 18.94
N PHE A 194 -3.16 7.22 19.39
CA PHE A 194 -4.12 8.17 18.81
C PHE A 194 -5.61 7.78 18.88
N ARG A 195 -5.98 6.75 19.65
CA ARG A 195 -7.39 6.38 19.89
C ARG A 195 -7.78 6.56 21.35
N PRO A 196 -8.99 7.07 21.65
CA PRO A 196 -9.54 7.01 22.99
C PRO A 196 -9.78 5.55 23.40
N GLN A 197 -9.53 5.23 24.67
CA GLN A 197 -9.97 3.97 25.26
C GLN A 197 -11.46 4.12 25.55
N HIS A 198 -12.29 3.29 24.90
CA HIS A 198 -13.72 3.21 25.19
C HIS A 198 -13.99 2.13 26.23
#